data_AF-A0A0N4YWB2-F1
#
_entry.id   AF-A0A0N4YWB2-F1
#
_cell.length_a   1.000
_cell.length_b   1.000
_cell.length_c   1.000
_cell.angle_alpha   90.00
_cell.angle_beta   90.00
_cell.angle_gamma   90.00
#
_symmetry.space_group_name_H-M   'P 1'
#
loop_
_entity.id
_entity.type
_entity.pdbx_description
1 polymer ?
#
loop_
_entity_poly.entity_id
_entity_poly.type
_entity_poly.pdbx_seq_one_letter_code
_entity_poly.pdbx_strand_id
1 'polypeptide(L)'
;MLDEDDLSRLIAKDILPQTNNWKGTEKFLQSVVKILLKYIREENDRSSKVLEFHHPAEMLQLIDLDIPEKPQNLDCLVKVSEVECQPSK
;
A
#
# COMPACT_ATOMS: atom_id res chain seq x y z
N MET A 1 2.65 25.77 1.88
CA MET A 1 2.26 25.20 3.18
C MET A 1 2.66 23.74 3.11
N LEU A 2 3.58 23.28 3.96
CA LEU A 2 4.02 21.89 3.94
C LEU A 2 3.01 21.08 4.76
N ASP A 3 2.38 20.08 4.16
CA ASP A 3 1.52 19.16 4.89
C ASP A 3 2.38 18.31 5.83
N GLU A 4 2.31 18.59 7.13
CA GLU A 4 3.07 17.85 8.15
C GLU A 4 2.65 16.37 8.22
N ASP A 5 1.42 16.06 7.81
CA ASP A 5 0.87 14.71 7.71
C ASP A 5 1.09 14.07 6.32
N ASP A 6 2.16 14.45 5.64
CA ASP A 6 2.57 13.81 4.39
C ASP A 6 3.11 12.40 4.68
N LEU A 7 2.41 11.37 4.18
CA LEU A 7 2.74 9.96 4.41
C LEU A 7 4.13 9.58 3.89
N SER A 8 4.70 10.37 2.97
CA SER A 8 6.07 10.15 2.47
C SER A 8 7.15 10.46 3.52
N ARG A 9 6.79 11.17 4.60
CA ARG A 9 7.69 11.59 5.69
C ARG A 9 7.45 10.85 7.00
N LEU A 10 6.24 10.33 7.19
CA LEU A 10 5.86 9.58 8.38
C LEU A 10 6.33 8.13 8.29
N ILE A 11 6.74 7.55 9.40
CA ILE A 11 6.94 6.12 9.58
C ILE A 11 5.92 5.55 10.57
N ALA A 12 5.87 4.22 10.72
CA ALA A 12 4.91 3.56 11.63
C ALA A 12 4.97 4.03 13.10
N LYS A 13 6.11 4.60 13.54
CA LYS A 13 6.25 5.16 14.90
C LYS A 13 5.62 6.54 15.06
N ASP A 14 5.26 7.22 13.98
CA ASP A 14 4.73 8.59 13.99
C ASP A 14 3.20 8.63 14.07
N ILE A 15 2.54 7.48 14.10
CA ILE A 15 1.08 7.32 14.23
C ILE A 15 0.71 6.76 15.61
N LEU A 16 -0.59 6.64 15.88
CA LEU A 16 -1.10 6.10 17.14
C LEU A 16 -0.70 4.63 17.36
N PRO A 17 -0.54 4.18 18.62
CA PRO A 17 -0.62 4.97 19.87
C PRO A 17 0.67 5.71 20.28
N GLN A 18 1.75 5.62 19.51
CA GLN A 18 3.09 6.10 19.89
C GLN A 18 3.19 7.62 19.88
N THR A 19 2.37 8.29 19.07
CA THR A 19 2.19 9.74 19.05
C THR A 19 0.71 10.08 19.19
N ASN A 20 0.39 11.37 19.38
CA ASN A 20 -0.99 11.86 19.29
C ASN A 20 -1.36 12.31 17.86
N ASN A 21 -0.69 11.78 16.83
CA ASN A 21 -0.91 12.16 15.45
C ASN A 21 -2.16 11.49 14.86
N TRP A 22 -3.32 11.97 15.27
CA TRP A 22 -4.61 11.49 14.77
C TRP A 22 -4.78 11.71 13.26
N LYS A 23 -4.34 12.87 12.75
CA LYS A 23 -4.52 13.23 11.35
C LYS A 23 -3.69 12.36 10.41
N GLY A 24 -2.42 12.11 10.74
CA GLY A 24 -1.57 11.15 10.02
C GLY A 24 -2.12 9.73 10.10
N THR A 25 -2.61 9.31 11.27
CA THR A 25 -3.21 7.97 11.45
C THR A 25 -4.47 7.79 10.59
N GLU A 26 -5.39 8.76 10.65
CA GLU A 26 -6.61 8.75 9.85
C GLU A 26 -6.29 8.71 8.36
N LYS A 27 -5.37 9.57 7.90
CA LYS A 27 -4.96 9.63 6.49
C LYS A 27 -4.37 8.31 6.00
N PHE A 28 -3.51 7.67 6.81
CA PHE A 28 -2.96 6.35 6.48
C PHE A 28 -4.05 5.30 6.34
N LEU A 29 -4.94 5.18 7.34
CA LEU A 29 -6.03 4.20 7.32
C LEU A 29 -7.03 4.44 6.17
N GLN A 30 -7.38 5.70 5.89
CA GLN A 30 -8.23 6.06 4.74
C GLN A 30 -7.58 5.64 3.42
N SER A 31 -6.26 5.78 3.29
CA SER A 31 -5.52 5.36 2.10
C SER A 31 -5.58 3.84 1.93
N VAL A 32 -5.37 3.08 2.99
CA VAL A 32 -5.52 1.61 2.99
C VAL A 32 -6.96 1.20 2.63
N VAL A 33 -7.97 1.79 3.27
CA VAL A 33 -9.38 1.47 3.00
C VAL A 33 -9.75 1.80 1.55
N LYS A 34 -9.20 2.88 0.98
CA LYS A 34 -9.42 3.23 -0.43
C LYS A 34 -8.92 2.12 -1.38
N ILE A 35 -7.77 1.50 -1.08
CA ILE A 35 -7.24 0.36 -1.84
C ILE A 35 -8.19 -0.84 -1.72
N LEU A 36 -8.62 -1.18 -0.50
CA LEU A 36 -9.56 -2.28 -0.29
C LEU A 36 -10.89 -2.07 -1.05
N LEU A 37 -11.41 -0.83 -1.06
CA LEU A 37 -12.61 -0.49 -1.82
C LEU A 37 -12.39 -0.53 -3.33
N LYS A 38 -11.19 -0.21 -3.83
CA LYS A 38 -10.80 -0.37 -5.24
C LYS A 38 -10.84 -1.86 -5.61
N TYR A 39 -10.16 -2.70 -4.83
CA TYR A 39 -10.14 -4.15 -5.02
C TYR A 39 -11.54 -4.75 -5.03
N ILE A 40 -12.40 -4.40 -4.06
CA ILE A 40 -13.80 -4.87 -4.02
C ILE A 40 -14.55 -4.50 -5.30
N ARG A 41 -14.35 -3.30 -5.86
CA ARG A 41 -15.01 -2.90 -7.12
C ARG A 41 -14.52 -3.73 -8.29
N GLU A 42 -13.22 -3.98 -8.36
CA GLU A 42 -12.59 -4.77 -9.44
C GLU A 42 -13.03 -6.23 -9.41
N GLU A 43 -13.13 -6.84 -8.22
CA GLU A 43 -13.64 -8.22 -8.04
C GLU A 43 -15.11 -8.38 -8.43
N ASN A 44 -15.89 -7.29 -8.40
CA ASN A 44 -17.29 -7.29 -8.84
C ASN A 44 -17.44 -6.98 -10.35
N ASP A 45 -16.36 -6.62 -11.04
CA ASP A 45 -16.36 -6.41 -12.49
C ASP A 45 -16.00 -7.71 -13.23
N ARG A 46 -16.96 -8.24 -13.99
CA ARG A 46 -16.78 -9.48 -14.76
C ARG A 46 -15.80 -9.35 -15.92
N SER A 47 -15.39 -8.12 -16.27
CA SER A 47 -14.37 -7.88 -17.27
C SER A 47 -12.95 -7.94 -16.70
N SER A 48 -12.80 -7.92 -15.37
CA SER A 48 -11.52 -8.08 -14.68
C SER A 48 -10.94 -9.48 -14.89
N LYS A 49 -9.61 -9.58 -14.91
CA LYS A 49 -8.93 -10.88 -14.92
C LYS A 49 -9.25 -11.61 -13.62
N VAL A 50 -9.61 -12.89 -13.71
CA VAL A 50 -9.81 -13.76 -12.54
C VAL A 50 -8.51 -13.94 -11.75
N LEU A 51 -7.39 -14.03 -12.47
CA LEU A 51 -6.06 -14.19 -11.90
C LEU A 51 -5.03 -13.75 -12.94
N GLU A 52 -4.06 -12.94 -12.51
CA GLU A 52 -2.80 -12.78 -13.23
C GLU A 52 -1.81 -13.82 -12.71
N PHE A 53 -1.55 -14.85 -13.52
CA PHE A 53 -0.72 -15.98 -13.09
C PHE A 53 0.76 -15.69 -13.34
N HIS A 54 1.56 -15.83 -12.29
CA HIS A 54 3.03 -15.76 -12.35
C HIS A 54 3.64 -17.01 -11.73
N HIS A 55 4.70 -17.53 -12.32
CA HIS A 55 5.52 -18.55 -11.66
C HIS A 55 6.22 -17.95 -10.43
N PRO A 56 6.54 -18.75 -9.39
CA PRO A 56 7.17 -18.23 -8.17
C PRO A 56 8.44 -17.40 -8.42
N ALA A 57 9.28 -17.82 -9.38
CA ALA A 57 10.51 -17.11 -9.73
C ALA A 57 10.26 -15.76 -10.45
N GLU A 58 9.13 -15.62 -11.15
CA GLU A 58 8.71 -14.37 -11.79
C GLU A 58 8.11 -13.43 -10.74
N MET A 59 7.30 -13.95 -9.83
CA MET A 59 6.69 -13.17 -8.74
C MET A 59 7.73 -12.53 -7.82
N LEU A 60 8.81 -13.25 -7.49
CA LEU A 60 9.92 -12.70 -6.69
C LEU A 60 10.68 -11.55 -7.39
N GLN A 61 10.55 -11.41 -8.71
CA GLN A 61 11.12 -10.27 -9.45
C GLN A 61 10.16 -9.08 -9.51
N LEU A 62 8.85 -9.34 -9.34
CA LEU A 62 7.79 -8.34 -9.40
C LEU A 62 7.45 -7.76 -8.02
N ILE A 63 7.69 -8.52 -6.95
CA ILE A 63 7.36 -8.15 -5.57
C ILE A 63 8.62 -8.27 -4.72
N ASP A 64 9.01 -7.16 -4.10
CA ASP A 64 10.06 -7.15 -3.08
C ASP A 64 9.48 -7.64 -1.74
N LEU A 65 9.91 -8.81 -1.31
CA LEU A 65 9.51 -9.45 -0.05
C LEU A 65 10.61 -9.37 1.02
N ASP A 66 11.74 -8.72 0.72
CA ASP A 66 12.80 -8.56 1.69
C ASP A 66 12.37 -7.62 2.82
N ILE A 67 12.71 -7.99 4.05
CA ILE A 67 12.37 -7.19 5.24
C ILE A 67 13.54 -6.23 5.50
N PRO A 68 13.38 -4.92 5.26
CA PRO A 68 14.47 -3.97 5.48
C PRO A 68 14.74 -3.76 6.97
N GLU A 69 16.00 -3.53 7.34
CA GLU A 69 16.38 -3.18 8.72
C GLU A 69 15.85 -1.81 9.15
N LYS A 70 15.66 -0.89 8.20
CA LYS A 70 15.19 0.47 8.45
C LYS A 70 13.68 0.56 8.20
N PRO A 71 12.96 1.38 8.99
CA PRO A 71 11.55 1.62 8.74
C PRO A 71 11.36 2.30 7.39
N GLN A 72 10.34 1.86 6.66
CA GLN A 72 9.86 2.55 5.47
C GLN A 72 8.83 3.62 5.86
N ASN A 73 8.69 4.62 5.01
CA ASN A 73 7.63 5.62 5.18
C ASN A 73 6.24 5.02 4.88
N LEU A 74 5.19 5.66 5.39
CA LEU A 74 3.82 5.16 5.28
C LEU A 74 3.32 5.15 3.83
N ASP A 75 3.78 6.08 2.99
CA ASP A 75 3.44 6.11 1.56
C ASP A 75 3.97 4.87 0.81
N CYS A 76 5.19 4.42 1.12
CA CYS A 76 5.73 3.16 0.61
C CYS A 76 4.85 1.96 1.03
N LEU A 77 4.40 1.91 2.29
CA LEU A 77 3.55 0.81 2.76
C LEU A 77 2.18 0.77 2.06
N VAL A 78 1.59 1.95 1.81
CA VAL A 78 0.36 2.07 1.02
C VAL A 78 0.60 1.54 -0.40
N LYS A 79 1.70 1.95 -1.05
CA LYS A 79 2.05 1.49 -2.41
C LYS A 79 2.33 0.00 -2.49
N VAL A 80 3.00 -0.60 -1.50
CA VAL A 80 3.20 -2.06 -1.43
C VAL A 80 1.85 -2.79 -1.42
N SER A 81 0.84 -2.21 -0.75
CA SER A 81 -0.53 -2.74 -0.75
C SER A 81 -1.26 -2.55 -2.09
N GLU A 82 -0.78 -1.63 -2.93
CA GLU A 82 -1.26 -1.40 -4.30
C GLU A 82 -0.49 -2.20 -5.35
N VAL A 83 0.48 -3.04 -4.99
CA VAL A 83 1.18 -3.93 -5.94
C VAL A 83 0.22 -5.02 -6.39
N GLU A 84 -0.75 -4.59 -7.18
CA GLU A 84 -1.33 -5.34 -8.26
C GLU A 84 -0.18 -5.60 -9.22
N CYS A 85 0.05 -6.88 -9.52
CA CYS A 85 0.77 -7.26 -10.72
C CYS A 85 0.09 -6.55 -11.90
N GLN A 86 0.62 -5.40 -12.31
CA GLN A 86 0.03 -4.65 -13.42
C GLN A 86 0.09 -5.54 -14.66
N PRO A 87 -0.98 -5.56 -15.48
CA PRO A 87 -0.97 -6.33 -16.71
C PRO A 87 0.13 -5.77 -17.61
N SER A 88 1.05 -6.65 -18.00
CA SER A 88 1.94 -6.36 -19.12
C SER A 88 1.07 -6.04 -20.34
N LYS A 89 1.32 -4.88 -20.96
CA LYS A 89 0.70 -4.50 -22.25
C LYS A 89 0.88 -5.58 -23.31
#